data_AF-A0A519MA56-F1
#
_entry.id   AF-A0A519MA56-F1
#
_cell.length_a   1.000
_cell.length_b   1.000
_cell.length_c   1.000
_cell.angle_alpha   90.00
_cell.angle_beta   90.00
_cell.angle_gamma   90.00
#
_symmetry.space_group_name_H-M   'P 1'
#
loop_
_entity.id
_entity.type
_entity.pdbx_description
1 polymer ?
#
loop_
_entity_poly.entity_id
_entity_poly.type
_entity_poly.pdbx_seq_one_letter_code
_entity_poly.pdbx_strand_id
1 'polypeptide(L)'
;LTDMPMADANLVIAKQSIRNSIATDRITHEGVLLSYERARRLGLDYDLRRDVYEQTQNMTFSELQKFQQSKIKGQNQVILVIGSKDRLNFKELAKYGDVQQLTLKEIFGY
;
A
#
# COMPACT_ATOMS: atom_id res chain seq x y z
N LEU A 1 12.05 -9.79 2.25
CA LEU A 1 11.21 -10.20 1.10
C LEU A 1 12.04 -10.15 -0.18
N THR A 2 12.77 -11.22 -0.47
CA THR A 2 13.74 -11.22 -1.58
C THR A 2 13.14 -11.76 -2.87
N ASP A 3 12.26 -12.76 -2.76
CA ASP A 3 11.59 -13.39 -3.89
C ASP A 3 10.08 -13.46 -3.64
N MET A 4 9.31 -13.11 -4.67
CA MET A 4 7.85 -13.06 -4.61
C MET A 4 7.26 -14.45 -4.86
N PRO A 5 6.35 -14.96 -4.00
CA PRO A 5 5.64 -16.20 -4.30
C PRO A 5 4.74 -16.00 -5.52
N MET A 6 4.87 -16.87 -6.51
CA MET A 6 4.08 -16.83 -7.74
C MET A 6 2.92 -17.83 -7.66
N ALA A 7 1.70 -17.35 -7.82
CA ALA A 7 0.50 -18.17 -7.85
C ALA A 7 -0.54 -17.53 -8.77
N ASP A 8 -0.80 -18.14 -9.93
CA ASP A 8 -1.64 -17.53 -10.97
C ASP A 8 -3.06 -17.21 -10.50
N ALA A 9 -3.63 -18.11 -9.69
CA ALA A 9 -4.93 -17.92 -9.07
C ALA A 9 -4.99 -16.62 -8.23
N ASN A 10 -3.91 -16.30 -7.50
CA ASN A 10 -3.89 -15.11 -6.64
C ASN A 10 -3.88 -13.82 -7.46
N LEU A 11 -3.19 -13.78 -8.60
CA LEU A 11 -3.22 -12.59 -9.47
C LEU A 11 -4.61 -12.39 -10.09
N VAL A 12 -5.25 -13.47 -10.56
CA VAL A 12 -6.61 -13.39 -11.11
C VAL A 12 -7.59 -12.86 -10.06
N ILE A 13 -7.54 -13.40 -8.84
CA ILE A 13 -8.37 -12.95 -7.72
C ILE A 13 -8.09 -11.48 -7.38
N ALA A 14 -6.82 -11.09 -7.30
CA ALA A 14 -6.43 -9.70 -6.99
C ALA A 14 -6.94 -8.71 -8.05
N LYS A 15 -6.77 -9.04 -9.34
CA LYS A 15 -7.29 -8.22 -10.44
C LYS A 15 -8.79 -8.04 -10.36
N GLN A 16 -9.52 -9.13 -10.12
CA GLN A 16 -10.98 -9.08 -10.01
C GLN A 16 -11.42 -8.29 -8.79
N SER A 17 -10.73 -8.44 -7.66
CA SER A 17 -11.01 -7.69 -6.42
C SER A 17 -10.86 -6.18 -6.62
N ILE A 18 -9.77 -5.73 -7.25
CA ILE A 18 -9.54 -4.30 -7.54
C ILE A 18 -10.66 -3.75 -8.44
N ARG A 19 -10.96 -4.45 -9.54
CA ARG A 19 -12.00 -4.02 -10.49
C ARG A 19 -13.38 -4.00 -9.84
N ASN A 20 -13.73 -5.05 -9.08
CA ASN A 20 -14.99 -5.10 -8.35
C ASN A 20 -15.09 -3.96 -7.35
N SER A 21 -14.03 -3.71 -6.58
CA SER A 21 -14.00 -2.60 -5.62
C SER A 21 -14.32 -1.27 -6.30
N ILE A 22 -13.72 -0.98 -7.46
CA ILE A 22 -13.99 0.25 -8.22
C ILE A 22 -15.43 0.25 -8.77
N ALA A 23 -15.90 -0.86 -9.33
CA ALA A 23 -17.22 -0.95 -9.96
C ALA A 23 -18.38 -0.83 -8.94
N THR A 24 -18.17 -1.28 -7.70
CA THR A 24 -19.17 -1.22 -6.63
C THR A 24 -19.00 0.00 -5.71
N ASP A 25 -17.96 0.81 -5.91
CA ASP A 25 -17.68 1.94 -5.03
C ASP A 25 -18.79 2.99 -5.13
N ARG A 26 -19.24 3.49 -3.98
CA ARG A 26 -20.27 4.52 -3.92
C ARG A 26 -19.63 5.89 -3.76
N ILE A 27 -19.63 6.67 -4.83
CA ILE A 27 -19.04 8.01 -4.85
C ILE A 27 -20.06 9.02 -4.33
N THR A 28 -19.74 9.65 -3.19
CA THR A 28 -20.52 10.78 -2.64
C THR A 28 -20.10 12.10 -3.29
N HIS A 29 -20.90 13.15 -3.13
CA HIS A 29 -20.57 14.50 -3.61
C HIS A 29 -19.19 14.99 -3.09
N GLU A 30 -18.92 14.79 -1.79
CA GLU A 30 -17.60 15.10 -1.21
C GLU A 30 -16.50 14.20 -1.80
N GLY A 31 -16.81 12.92 -2.05
CA GLY A 31 -15.88 11.99 -2.69
C GLY A 31 -15.42 12.42 -4.09
N VAL A 32 -16.26 13.13 -4.84
CA VAL A 32 -15.88 13.73 -6.13
C VAL A 32 -14.82 14.82 -5.92
N LEU A 33 -15.08 15.77 -5.01
CA LEU A 33 -14.15 16.86 -4.71
C LEU A 33 -12.80 16.33 -4.22
N LEU A 34 -12.81 15.38 -3.29
CA LEU A 34 -11.56 14.79 -2.76
C LEU A 34 -10.81 14.00 -3.83
N SER A 35 -11.51 13.31 -4.74
CA SER A 35 -10.87 12.61 -5.86
C SER A 35 -10.21 13.58 -6.83
N TYR A 36 -10.88 14.69 -7.14
CA TYR A 36 -10.34 15.75 -7.98
C TYR A 36 -9.10 16.41 -7.36
N GLU A 37 -9.15 16.77 -6.07
CA GLU A 37 -8.00 17.37 -5.38
C GLU A 37 -6.81 16.41 -5.29
N ARG A 38 -7.05 15.10 -5.10
CA ARG A 38 -5.99 14.08 -5.20
C ARG A 38 -5.39 14.00 -6.60
N ALA A 39 -6.22 13.98 -7.65
CA ALA A 39 -5.74 13.97 -9.04
C ALA A 39 -4.85 15.19 -9.33
N ARG A 40 -5.29 16.39 -8.93
CA ARG A 40 -4.50 17.62 -9.08
C ARG A 40 -3.16 17.59 -8.36
N ARG A 41 -3.11 17.06 -7.14
CA ARG A 41 -1.84 16.90 -6.40
C ARG A 41 -0.86 15.96 -7.10
N LEU A 42 -1.37 15.02 -7.90
CA LEU A 42 -0.58 14.12 -8.74
C LEU A 42 -0.29 14.70 -10.14
N GLY A 43 -0.76 15.92 -10.44
CA GLY A 43 -0.61 16.56 -11.74
C GLY A 43 -1.57 16.04 -12.82
N LEU A 44 -2.68 15.41 -12.41
CA LEU A 44 -3.70 14.85 -13.29
C LEU A 44 -4.95 15.75 -13.32
N ASP A 45 -5.62 15.81 -14.47
CA ASP A 45 -6.87 16.55 -14.69
C ASP A 45 -8.09 15.63 -14.89
N TYR A 46 -7.91 14.33 -14.69
CA TYR A 46 -8.94 13.30 -14.86
C TYR A 46 -8.97 12.30 -13.68
N ASP A 47 -10.01 11.46 -13.67
CA ASP A 47 -10.18 10.43 -12.66
C ASP A 47 -9.29 9.21 -12.92
N LEU A 48 -8.26 9.05 -12.10
CA LEU A 48 -7.30 7.94 -12.16
C LEU A 48 -7.95 6.56 -12.04
N ARG A 49 -9.16 6.45 -11.45
CA ARG A 49 -9.85 5.16 -11.30
C ARG A 49 -10.16 4.50 -12.64
N ARG A 50 -10.41 5.30 -13.70
CA ARG A 50 -10.61 4.79 -15.06
C ARG A 50 -9.41 3.97 -15.51
N ASP A 51 -8.22 4.57 -15.45
CA ASP A 51 -6.99 3.94 -15.88
C ASP A 51 -6.66 2.72 -15.04
N VAL A 52 -6.84 2.80 -13.72
CA VAL A 52 -6.64 1.64 -12.83
C VAL A 52 -7.57 0.49 -13.23
N TYR A 53 -8.85 0.77 -13.48
CA TYR A 53 -9.83 -0.25 -13.85
C TYR A 53 -9.51 -0.92 -15.18
N GLU A 54 -9.15 -0.13 -16.21
CA GLU A 54 -8.83 -0.62 -17.55
C GLU A 54 -7.51 -1.39 -17.58
N GLN A 55 -6.47 -0.86 -16.94
CA GLN A 55 -5.13 -1.44 -17.00
C GLN A 55 -4.96 -2.66 -16.09
N THR A 56 -5.71 -2.76 -14.99
CA THR A 56 -5.62 -3.90 -14.07
C THR A 56 -5.92 -5.23 -14.76
N GLN A 57 -6.85 -5.25 -15.72
CA GLN A 57 -7.17 -6.46 -16.47
C GLN A 57 -5.95 -6.99 -17.25
N ASN A 58 -5.19 -6.07 -17.85
CA ASN A 58 -4.07 -6.37 -18.74
C ASN A 58 -2.75 -6.63 -18.01
N MET A 59 -2.67 -6.30 -16.72
CA MET A 59 -1.46 -6.46 -15.90
C MET A 59 -0.92 -7.90 -15.92
N THR A 60 0.37 -8.09 -16.10
CA THR A 60 1.00 -9.41 -16.17
C THR A 60 1.84 -9.71 -14.92
N PHE A 61 2.10 -10.99 -14.67
CA PHE A 61 3.07 -11.37 -13.63
C PHE A 61 4.46 -10.81 -13.87
N SER A 62 4.87 -10.68 -15.14
CA SER A 62 6.16 -10.10 -15.49
C SER A 62 6.26 -8.65 -15.02
N GLU A 63 5.22 -7.85 -15.23
CA GLU A 63 5.17 -6.46 -14.77
C GLU A 63 5.16 -6.37 -13.24
N LEU A 64 4.38 -7.23 -12.57
CA LEU A 64 4.36 -7.30 -11.11
C LEU A 64 5.74 -7.68 -10.55
N GLN A 65 6.42 -8.64 -11.18
CA GLN A 65 7.76 -9.05 -10.79
C GLN A 65 8.79 -7.93 -11.01
N LYS A 66 8.73 -7.22 -12.14
CA LYS A 66 9.57 -6.04 -12.41
C LYS A 66 9.35 -4.94 -11.37
N PHE A 67 8.10 -4.69 -11.00
CA PHE A 67 7.77 -3.74 -9.94
C PHE A 67 8.36 -4.18 -8.59
N GLN A 68 8.16 -5.43 -8.19
CA GLN A 68 8.69 -5.97 -6.94
C GLN A 68 10.22 -5.88 -6.90
N GLN A 69 10.91 -6.24 -7.99
CA GLN A 69 12.37 -6.16 -8.06
C GLN A 69 12.89 -4.73 -7.99
N SER A 70 12.23 -3.77 -8.65
CA SER A 70 12.69 -2.39 -8.71
C SER A 70 12.32 -1.54 -7.49
N LYS A 71 11.21 -1.86 -6.80
CA LYS A 71 10.65 -1.02 -5.73
C LYS A 71 10.60 -1.68 -4.35
N ILE A 72 10.71 -3.00 -4.25
CA ILE A 72 10.53 -3.72 -2.98
C ILE A 72 11.77 -4.55 -2.61
N LYS A 73 12.36 -5.26 -3.58
CA LYS A 73 13.47 -6.17 -3.35
C LYS A 73 14.67 -5.43 -2.76
N GLY A 74 15.17 -5.95 -1.64
CA GLY A 74 16.38 -5.43 -0.99
C GLY A 74 16.22 -4.05 -0.32
N GLN A 75 15.03 -3.47 -0.27
CA GLN A 75 14.82 -2.22 0.46
C GLN A 75 14.78 -2.47 1.97
N ASN A 76 15.36 -1.53 2.73
CA ASN A 76 15.28 -1.52 4.19
C ASN A 76 13.83 -1.42 4.62
N GLN A 77 13.43 -2.27 5.57
CA GLN A 77 12.06 -2.32 6.07
C GLN A 77 12.01 -1.68 7.45
N VAL A 78 11.03 -0.79 7.64
CA VAL A 78 10.70 -0.24 8.95
C VAL A 78 9.50 -1.00 9.48
N ILE A 79 9.66 -1.61 10.65
CA ILE A 79 8.56 -2.29 11.34
C ILE A 79 8.00 -1.35 12.40
N LEU A 80 6.73 -0.97 12.23
CA LEU A 80 6.00 -0.17 13.21
C LEU A 80 5.15 -1.08 14.08
N VAL A 81 5.38 -1.04 15.39
CA VAL A 81 4.59 -1.79 16.39
C VAL A 81 3.81 -0.80 17.23
N ILE A 82 2.48 -0.97 17.27
CA ILE A 82 1.58 -0.13 18.05
C ILE A 82 0.95 -1.00 19.14
N GLY A 83 1.13 -0.63 20.40
CA GLY A 83 0.57 -1.36 21.53
C GLY A 83 0.97 -0.77 22.87
N SER A 84 0.35 -1.26 23.94
CA SER A 84 0.69 -0.84 25.30
C SER A 84 2.11 -1.26 25.65
N LYS A 85 2.94 -0.31 26.09
CA LYS A 85 4.37 -0.51 26.36
C LYS A 85 4.64 -1.66 27.34
N ASP A 86 3.79 -1.81 28.34
CA ASP A 86 3.81 -2.87 29.35
C ASP A 86 3.57 -4.28 28.78
N ARG A 87 2.93 -4.38 27.60
CA ARG A 87 2.62 -5.65 26.94
C ARG A 87 3.61 -6.00 25.82
N LEU A 88 4.53 -5.10 25.49
CA LEU A 88 5.52 -5.30 24.45
C LEU A 88 6.80 -5.93 25.00
N ASN A 89 7.24 -7.02 24.39
CA ASN A 89 8.51 -7.65 24.72
C ASN A 89 9.65 -7.06 23.89
N PHE A 90 10.27 -6.00 24.40
CA PHE A 90 11.37 -5.30 23.73
C PHE A 90 12.60 -6.19 23.46
N LYS A 91 12.83 -7.23 24.28
CA LYS A 91 13.93 -8.18 24.04
C LYS A 91 13.70 -8.99 22.77
N GLU A 92 12.47 -9.40 22.51
CA GLU A 92 12.11 -10.11 21.29
C GLU A 92 12.12 -9.17 20.07
N LEU A 93 11.67 -7.93 20.24
CA LEU A 93 11.70 -6.93 19.15
C LEU A 93 13.12 -6.60 18.70
N ALA A 94 14.09 -6.55 19.62
CA ALA A 94 15.49 -6.31 19.30
C ALA A 94 16.12 -7.37 18.38
N LYS A 95 15.50 -8.56 18.24
CA LYS A 95 15.95 -9.58 17.28
C LYS A 95 15.68 -9.19 15.82
N TYR A 96 14.76 -8.25 15.59
CA TYR A 96 14.35 -7.81 14.26
C TYR A 96 15.03 -6.51 13.80
N GLY A 97 15.84 -5.89 14.66
CA GLY A 97 16.59 -4.67 14.37
C GLY A 97 16.63 -3.72 15.56
N ASP A 98 17.15 -2.51 15.32
CA ASP A 98 17.22 -1.46 16.32
C ASP A 98 15.82 -0.96 16.66
N VAL A 99 15.47 -0.99 17.95
CA VAL A 99 14.14 -0.58 18.43
C VAL A 99 14.18 0.86 18.90
N GLN A 100 13.54 1.75 18.15
CA GLN A 100 13.30 3.13 18.56
C GLN A 100 11.91 3.26 19.19
N GLN A 101 11.85 3.76 20.43
CA GLN A 101 10.59 4.12 21.08
C GLN A 101 10.27 5.57 20.76
N LEU A 102 9.14 5.81 20.10
CA LEU A 102 8.66 7.14 19.76
C LEU A 102 7.82 7.71 20.91
N THR A 103 8.04 8.97 21.23
CA THR A 103 7.21 9.76 22.14
C THR A 103 6.05 10.42 21.40
N LEU A 104 5.02 10.83 22.14
CA LEU A 104 3.89 11.58 21.54
C LEU A 104 4.36 12.88 20.88
N LYS A 105 5.36 13.55 21.46
CA LYS A 105 5.95 14.77 20.89
C LYS A 105 6.60 14.52 19.54
N GLU A 106 7.33 13.42 19.36
CA GLU A 106 7.96 13.07 18.08
C GLU A 106 6.92 12.71 17.00
N ILE A 107 5.79 12.13 17.40
CA ILE A 107 4.72 11.71 16.47
C ILE A 107 3.83 12.90 16.08
N PHE A 108 3.47 13.75 17.05
CA PHE A 108 2.43 14.77 16.90
C PHE A 108 2.92 16.22 16.99
N GLY A 109 4.19 16.45 17.37
CA GLY A 109 4.83 17.76 17.28
C GLY A 109 4.53 18.76 18.39
N TYR A 110 4.03 18.35 19.56
CA TYR A 110 3.78 19.23 20.72
C TYR A 110 4.74 18.99 21.89
#